data_AF-A0A8H4J557-F1
#
_entry.id   AF-A0A8H4J557-F1
#
_cell.length_a   1.000
_cell.length_b   1.000
_cell.length_c   1.000
_cell.angle_alpha   90.00
_cell.angle_beta   90.00
_cell.angle_gamma   90.00
#
_symmetry.space_group_name_H-M   'P 1'
#
loop_
_entity.id
_entity.type
_entity.pdbx_description
1 polymer ?
#
loop_
_entity_poly.entity_id
_entity_poly.type
_entity_poly.pdbx_seq_one_letter_code
_entity_poly.pdbx_strand_id
1 'polypeptide(L)'
;MPAIVRNVYGRHYNTADIKHALLRICADHRKELESDQAFHGVLAELPEFLKEFWLFMQGSWVPSTSHILNTACFSCKRKIFVVMEDPLSDIHCPKCVLSGLLYNGDHSDLTLVSSDGHEFHVHVAILHCGSLYFRIAMKQKWKETENKRFELDDDSATLKAILEYIYSQGQCYSHAAIYFAADFYGISGLKKFSQRQFLGLVEKKPEGWDKAMKAWPTVVRAMYEHDVPTTTSLKNEILRLTWDHLAALEEEQGFQGLLDEVPAFSSDMFKLARARRVRENLCDFISMLFNLEWKVSENINAVATIDASYSSKVTKAMLDFIYTGSYAKDVKNYGCPESLQLHIGLQVIADYYQVVNLGRYAQERFLDVVQDTRNWDKVKKA
;
A
#
# COMPACT_ATOMS: atom_id res chain seq x y z
N MET A 1 -23.74 29.65 -33.68
CA MET A 1 -24.23 28.25 -33.70
C MET A 1 -24.36 27.66 -35.10
N PRO A 2 -25.01 28.33 -36.09
CA PRO A 2 -25.28 27.74 -37.42
C PRO A 2 -24.04 27.20 -38.16
N ALA A 3 -22.92 27.92 -38.14
CA ALA A 3 -21.68 27.48 -38.78
C ALA A 3 -21.03 26.26 -38.10
N ILE A 4 -21.18 26.12 -36.77
CA ILE A 4 -20.65 24.98 -36.01
C ILE A 4 -21.45 23.73 -36.34
N VAL A 5 -22.79 23.84 -36.37
CA VAL A 5 -23.67 22.73 -36.76
C VAL A 5 -23.36 22.27 -38.19
N ARG A 6 -23.21 23.20 -39.14
CA ARG A 6 -22.79 22.88 -40.52
C ARG A 6 -21.43 22.20 -40.59
N ASN A 7 -20.47 22.58 -39.77
CA ASN A 7 -19.15 21.93 -39.76
C ASN A 7 -19.19 20.52 -39.15
N VAL A 8 -19.97 20.31 -38.08
CA VAL A 8 -20.06 19.01 -37.40
C VAL A 8 -20.91 18.02 -38.20
N TYR A 9 -22.05 18.47 -38.75
CA TYR A 9 -22.96 17.61 -39.51
C TYR A 9 -22.70 17.60 -41.02
N GLY A 10 -21.92 18.55 -41.55
CA GLY A 10 -21.56 18.64 -42.97
C GLY A 10 -20.15 18.16 -43.32
N ARG A 11 -19.31 17.75 -42.36
CA ARG A 11 -17.98 17.15 -42.59
C ARG A 11 -17.80 15.88 -41.77
N HIS A 12 -16.79 15.06 -42.10
CA HIS A 12 -16.43 13.79 -41.43
C HIS A 12 -15.97 13.90 -39.95
N TYR A 13 -16.14 15.04 -39.27
CA TYR A 13 -15.84 15.16 -37.83
C TYR A 13 -17.07 14.74 -37.01
N ASN A 14 -17.38 13.45 -37.10
CA ASN A 14 -18.63 12.85 -36.61
C ASN A 14 -18.39 11.93 -35.40
N THR A 15 -17.76 12.43 -34.34
CA THR A 15 -17.70 11.68 -33.08
C THR A 15 -18.98 11.90 -32.27
N ALA A 16 -19.49 10.83 -31.67
CA ALA A 16 -20.71 10.85 -30.87
C ALA A 16 -20.67 11.89 -29.74
N ASP A 17 -19.50 12.10 -29.13
CA ASP A 17 -19.33 13.06 -28.04
C ASP A 17 -19.50 14.51 -28.48
N ILE A 18 -18.97 14.86 -29.67
CA ILE A 18 -19.11 16.20 -30.23
C ILE A 18 -20.57 16.45 -30.63
N LYS A 19 -21.24 15.45 -31.22
CA LYS A 19 -22.67 15.53 -31.51
C LYS A 19 -23.49 15.69 -30.24
N HIS A 20 -23.26 14.88 -29.21
CA HIS A 20 -23.99 14.96 -27.95
C HIS A 20 -23.80 16.33 -27.27
N ALA A 21 -22.56 16.84 -27.22
CA ALA A 21 -22.28 18.17 -26.68
C ALA A 21 -23.00 19.27 -27.47
N LEU A 22 -22.97 19.20 -28.81
CA LEU A 22 -23.64 20.15 -29.68
C LEU A 22 -25.17 20.11 -29.54
N LEU A 23 -25.75 18.92 -29.48
CA LEU A 23 -27.20 18.70 -29.28
C LEU A 23 -27.64 19.25 -27.93
N ARG A 24 -26.86 19.02 -26.87
CA ARG A 24 -27.12 19.56 -25.53
C ARG A 24 -27.09 21.08 -25.52
N ILE A 25 -26.07 21.70 -26.11
CA ILE A 25 -25.99 23.17 -26.19
C ILE A 25 -27.18 23.74 -26.96
N CYS A 26 -27.57 23.11 -28.07
CA CYS A 26 -28.75 23.55 -28.83
C CYS A 26 -30.05 23.37 -28.04
N ALA A 27 -30.17 22.33 -27.22
CA ALA A 27 -31.33 22.07 -26.37
C ALA A 27 -31.42 23.09 -25.24
N ASP A 28 -30.31 23.37 -24.56
CA ASP A 28 -30.21 24.31 -23.44
C ASP A 28 -30.55 25.75 -23.89
N HIS A 29 -30.19 26.12 -25.13
CA HIS A 29 -30.45 27.45 -25.72
C HIS A 29 -31.62 27.49 -26.71
N ARG A 30 -32.53 26.51 -26.67
CA ARG A 30 -33.61 26.35 -27.67
C ARG A 30 -34.44 27.61 -27.88
N LYS A 31 -34.86 28.30 -26.81
CA LYS A 31 -35.75 29.48 -26.91
C LYS A 31 -35.10 30.64 -27.69
N GLU A 32 -33.79 30.80 -27.56
CA GLU A 32 -33.02 31.81 -28.30
C GLU A 32 -32.87 31.40 -29.76
N LEU A 33 -32.58 30.11 -30.00
CA LEU A 33 -32.38 29.54 -31.34
C LEU A 33 -33.69 29.47 -32.17
N GLU A 34 -34.85 29.31 -31.52
CA GLU A 34 -36.16 29.35 -32.18
C GLU A 34 -36.45 30.71 -32.83
N SER A 35 -35.84 31.79 -32.35
CA SER A 35 -35.96 33.12 -32.95
C SER A 35 -34.88 33.42 -34.00
N ASP A 36 -33.88 32.56 -34.16
CA ASP A 36 -32.74 32.77 -35.08
C ASP A 36 -33.05 32.22 -36.49
N GLN A 37 -33.26 33.12 -37.45
CA GLN A 37 -33.55 32.77 -38.84
C GLN A 37 -32.41 31.97 -39.50
N ALA A 38 -31.15 32.20 -39.12
CA ALA A 38 -30.02 31.45 -39.65
C ALA A 38 -29.97 30.01 -39.11
N PHE A 39 -30.48 29.77 -37.91
CA PHE A 39 -30.62 28.43 -37.35
C PHE A 39 -31.73 27.63 -38.03
N HIS A 40 -32.87 28.27 -38.36
CA HIS A 40 -33.93 27.64 -39.18
C HIS A 40 -33.41 27.19 -40.56
N GLY A 41 -32.55 28.00 -41.19
CA GLY A 41 -31.87 27.60 -42.42
C GLY A 41 -31.04 26.33 -42.26
N VAL A 42 -30.34 26.17 -41.13
CA VAL A 42 -29.56 24.95 -40.83
C VAL A 42 -30.44 23.73 -40.61
N LEU A 43 -31.60 23.88 -39.95
CA LEU A 43 -32.55 22.78 -39.76
C LEU A 43 -33.10 22.26 -41.10
N ALA A 44 -33.31 23.16 -42.06
CA ALA A 44 -33.74 22.80 -43.42
C ALA A 44 -32.62 22.17 -44.26
N GLU A 45 -31.37 22.64 -44.09
CA GLU A 45 -30.19 22.14 -44.82
C GLU A 45 -29.70 20.77 -44.32
N LEU A 46 -29.87 20.45 -43.03
CA LEU A 46 -29.29 19.26 -42.39
C LEU A 46 -30.37 18.37 -41.74
N PRO A 47 -31.06 17.52 -42.52
CA PRO A 47 -32.14 16.68 -42.01
C PRO A 47 -31.68 15.67 -40.94
N GLU A 48 -30.43 15.20 -41.01
CA GLU A 48 -29.86 14.31 -39.99
C GLU A 48 -29.67 15.02 -38.64
N PHE A 49 -29.24 16.28 -38.64
CA PHE A 49 -29.17 17.08 -37.41
C PHE A 49 -30.55 17.29 -36.82
N LEU A 50 -31.54 17.65 -37.64
CA LEU A 50 -32.91 17.85 -37.19
C LEU A 50 -33.50 16.58 -36.55
N LYS A 51 -33.29 15.43 -37.19
CA LYS A 51 -33.74 14.12 -36.67
C LYS A 51 -33.08 13.79 -35.33
N GLU A 52 -31.75 13.91 -35.24
CA GLU A 52 -31.01 13.64 -34.01
C GLU A 52 -31.36 14.62 -32.89
N PHE A 53 -31.53 15.90 -33.21
CA PHE A 53 -31.95 16.94 -32.28
C PHE A 53 -33.35 16.67 -31.70
N TRP A 54 -34.29 16.23 -32.54
CA TRP A 54 -35.61 15.86 -32.07
C TRP A 54 -35.59 14.64 -31.14
N LEU A 55 -34.85 13.59 -31.50
CA LEU A 55 -34.65 12.42 -30.64
C LEU A 55 -33.99 12.79 -29.31
N PHE A 56 -33.06 13.75 -29.32
CA PHE A 56 -32.34 14.20 -28.13
C PHE A 56 -33.27 14.92 -27.17
N MET A 57 -34.12 15.80 -27.71
CA MET A 57 -35.16 16.49 -26.94
C MET A 57 -36.19 15.54 -26.31
N GLN A 58 -36.34 14.32 -26.84
CA GLN A 58 -37.21 13.28 -26.29
C GLN A 58 -36.50 12.33 -25.32
N GLY A 59 -35.22 12.56 -25.03
CA GLY A 59 -34.39 11.66 -24.24
C GLY A 59 -34.16 10.29 -24.89
N SER A 60 -34.44 10.18 -26.20
CA SER A 60 -34.38 8.92 -26.95
C SER A 60 -33.24 8.90 -27.98
N TRP A 61 -32.35 9.89 -27.92
CA TRP A 61 -31.20 9.96 -28.82
C TRP A 61 -30.17 8.90 -28.46
N VAL A 62 -29.80 8.12 -29.48
CA VAL A 62 -28.68 7.18 -29.44
C VAL A 62 -27.78 7.55 -30.63
N PRO A 63 -26.47 7.75 -30.42
CA PRO A 63 -25.59 8.14 -31.51
C PRO A 63 -25.59 7.10 -32.63
N SER A 64 -25.91 7.56 -33.84
CA SER A 64 -26.10 6.73 -35.04
C SER A 64 -24.81 6.09 -35.57
N THR A 65 -23.63 6.58 -35.18
CA THR A 65 -22.32 6.13 -35.69
C THR A 65 -21.45 5.39 -34.68
N SER A 66 -21.94 5.11 -33.47
CA SER A 66 -21.21 4.26 -32.54
C SER A 66 -21.88 2.90 -32.46
N HIS A 67 -21.54 2.00 -33.39
CA HIS A 67 -21.58 0.59 -33.04
C HIS A 67 -20.55 0.41 -31.93
N ILE A 68 -20.99 0.51 -30.68
CA ILE A 68 -20.25 -0.07 -29.56
C ILE A 68 -20.35 -1.58 -29.79
N LEU A 69 -19.40 -2.10 -30.56
CA LEU A 69 -19.29 -3.52 -30.75
C LEU A 69 -18.77 -4.08 -29.42
N ASN A 70 -19.66 -4.75 -28.70
CA ASN A 70 -19.25 -5.63 -27.62
C ASN A 70 -18.61 -6.86 -28.26
N THR A 71 -17.31 -6.76 -28.49
CA THR A 71 -16.52 -7.83 -29.10
C THR A 71 -15.50 -8.36 -28.11
N ALA A 72 -14.92 -9.52 -28.42
CA ALA A 72 -13.91 -10.14 -27.60
C ALA A 72 -12.54 -9.95 -28.25
N CYS A 73 -11.54 -9.63 -27.42
CA CYS A 73 -10.14 -9.62 -27.84
C CYS A 73 -9.80 -10.95 -28.53
N PHE A 74 -9.22 -10.88 -29.73
CA PHE A 74 -8.89 -12.06 -30.51
C PHE A 74 -8.02 -13.06 -29.73
N SER A 75 -6.98 -12.57 -29.04
CA SER A 75 -6.05 -13.39 -28.27
C SER A 75 -6.59 -13.87 -26.92
N CYS A 76 -7.06 -12.96 -26.05
CA CYS A 76 -7.38 -13.29 -24.66
C CYS A 76 -8.88 -13.36 -24.34
N LYS A 77 -9.73 -13.20 -25.36
CA LYS A 77 -11.20 -13.27 -25.27
C LYS A 77 -11.87 -12.29 -24.30
N ARG A 78 -11.13 -11.34 -23.74
CA ARG A 78 -11.70 -10.27 -22.90
C ARG A 78 -12.64 -9.38 -23.70
N LYS A 79 -13.78 -9.05 -23.11
CA LYS A 79 -14.71 -8.07 -23.67
C LYS A 79 -14.00 -6.74 -23.83
N ILE A 80 -14.09 -6.18 -25.03
CA ILE A 80 -13.58 -4.87 -25.37
C ILE A 80 -14.71 -4.07 -26.00
N PHE A 81 -14.76 -2.80 -25.64
CA PHE A 81 -15.66 -1.84 -26.23
C PHE A 81 -14.85 -1.06 -27.24
N VAL A 82 -15.21 -1.20 -28.51
CA VAL A 82 -14.54 -0.54 -29.61
C VAL A 82 -15.58 0.24 -30.37
N VAL A 83 -15.26 1.50 -30.63
CA VAL A 83 -16.03 2.35 -31.54
C VAL A 83 -15.25 2.30 -32.85
N MET A 84 -15.79 1.58 -33.84
CA MET A 84 -15.16 1.44 -35.15
C MET A 84 -16.22 1.56 -36.24
N GLU A 85 -15.82 2.14 -37.38
CA GLU A 85 -16.67 2.26 -38.57
C GLU A 85 -16.73 0.92 -39.34
N ASP A 86 -15.66 0.11 -39.28
CA ASP A 86 -15.59 -1.22 -39.93
C ASP A 86 -15.14 -2.32 -38.94
N PRO A 87 -15.78 -3.50 -38.92
CA PRO A 87 -15.38 -4.61 -38.05
C PRO A 87 -14.10 -5.28 -38.58
N LEU A 88 -12.95 -4.94 -37.99
CA LEU A 88 -11.72 -5.70 -38.17
C LEU A 88 -11.86 -7.10 -37.55
N SER A 89 -11.33 -8.13 -38.22
CA SER A 89 -11.37 -9.54 -37.76
C SER A 89 -10.53 -9.79 -36.52
N ASP A 90 -9.46 -9.01 -36.31
CA ASP A 90 -8.41 -9.31 -35.34
C ASP A 90 -8.19 -8.17 -34.34
N ILE A 91 -9.25 -7.79 -33.63
CA ILE A 91 -9.16 -6.74 -32.62
C ILE A 91 -8.50 -7.31 -31.36
N HIS A 92 -7.30 -6.83 -31.05
CA HIS A 92 -6.60 -7.15 -29.81
C HIS A 92 -6.89 -6.08 -28.75
N CYS A 93 -7.05 -6.51 -27.49
CA CYS A 93 -7.14 -5.54 -26.39
C CYS A 93 -5.77 -4.87 -26.18
N PRO A 94 -5.73 -3.64 -25.61
CA PRO A 94 -4.48 -2.92 -25.36
C PRO A 94 -3.43 -3.76 -24.62
N LYS A 95 -3.87 -4.61 -23.67
CA LYS A 95 -2.97 -5.54 -22.97
C LYS A 95 -2.30 -6.55 -23.90
N CYS A 96 -3.02 -7.14 -24.85
CA CYS A 96 -2.45 -8.11 -25.78
C CYS A 96 -1.53 -7.42 -26.80
N VAL A 97 -1.87 -6.21 -27.25
CA VAL A 97 -1.02 -5.41 -28.14
C VAL A 97 0.32 -5.10 -27.45
N LEU A 98 0.27 -4.51 -26.25
CA LEU A 98 1.47 -4.16 -25.51
C LEU A 98 2.29 -5.40 -25.12
N SER A 99 1.64 -6.48 -24.67
CA SER A 99 2.35 -7.74 -24.39
C SER A 99 3.03 -8.32 -25.64
N GLY A 100 2.44 -8.16 -26.82
CA GLY A 100 3.04 -8.58 -28.08
C GLY A 100 4.30 -7.78 -28.42
N LEU A 101 4.27 -6.46 -28.20
CA LEU A 101 5.44 -5.59 -28.39
C LEU A 101 6.64 -6.03 -27.54
N LEU A 102 6.42 -6.46 -26.30
CA LEU A 102 7.49 -6.98 -25.44
C LEU A 102 8.07 -8.30 -25.96
N TYR A 103 7.22 -9.22 -26.42
CA TYR A 103 7.66 -10.55 -26.84
C TYR A 103 8.37 -10.54 -28.20
N ASN A 104 7.85 -9.74 -29.13
CA ASN A 104 8.39 -9.66 -30.48
C ASN A 104 9.56 -8.67 -30.59
N GLY A 105 9.61 -7.66 -29.72
CA GLY A 105 10.59 -6.57 -29.81
C GLY A 105 10.31 -5.56 -30.94
N ASP A 106 9.13 -5.64 -31.58
CA ASP A 106 8.76 -4.76 -32.69
C ASP A 106 8.80 -3.29 -32.28
N HIS A 107 9.60 -2.47 -32.98
CA HIS A 107 9.81 -1.05 -32.68
C HIS A 107 10.49 -0.74 -31.34
N SER A 108 11.20 -1.70 -30.75
CA SER A 108 12.03 -1.44 -29.57
C SER A 108 13.08 -0.38 -29.86
N ASP A 109 13.32 0.51 -28.89
CA ASP A 109 14.28 1.61 -28.97
C ASP A 109 15.31 1.57 -27.83
N LEU A 110 15.28 0.51 -27.00
CA LEU A 110 16.20 0.25 -25.90
C LEU A 110 16.40 -1.26 -25.69
N THR A 111 17.60 -1.65 -25.28
CA THR A 111 17.90 -3.02 -24.83
C THR A 111 18.27 -3.01 -23.34
N LEU A 112 17.59 -3.83 -22.54
CA LEU A 112 18.00 -4.13 -21.15
C LEU A 112 18.76 -5.44 -21.13
N VAL A 113 19.77 -5.52 -20.28
CA VAL A 113 20.60 -6.72 -20.10
C VAL A 113 20.54 -7.10 -18.64
N SER A 114 20.10 -8.32 -18.32
CA SER A 114 20.14 -8.85 -16.96
C SER A 114 21.55 -9.25 -16.56
N SER A 115 21.76 -9.48 -15.26
CA SER A 115 23.04 -9.92 -14.71
C SER A 115 23.50 -11.29 -15.21
N ASP A 116 22.57 -12.14 -15.66
CA ASP A 116 22.85 -13.41 -16.34
C ASP A 116 23.08 -13.27 -17.86
N GLY A 117 23.12 -12.03 -18.38
CA GLY A 117 23.44 -11.70 -19.77
C GLY A 117 22.27 -11.82 -20.74
N HIS A 118 21.05 -12.09 -20.28
CA HIS A 118 19.87 -12.13 -21.15
C HIS A 118 19.48 -10.72 -21.61
N GLU A 119 19.10 -10.58 -22.88
CA GLU A 119 18.74 -9.30 -23.47
C GLU A 119 17.22 -9.18 -23.67
N PHE A 120 16.68 -8.02 -23.30
CA PHE A 120 15.27 -7.66 -23.46
C PHE A 120 15.15 -6.42 -24.34
N HIS A 121 14.50 -6.57 -25.50
CA HIS A 121 14.18 -5.46 -26.39
C HIS A 121 12.89 -4.77 -25.93
N VAL A 122 13.01 -3.49 -25.57
CA VAL A 122 11.96 -2.74 -24.88
C VAL A 122 11.80 -1.32 -25.46
N HIS A 123 10.74 -0.66 -25.02
CA HIS A 123 10.28 0.63 -25.47
C HIS A 123 10.42 1.65 -24.34
N VAL A 124 11.24 2.68 -24.55
CA VAL A 124 11.50 3.79 -23.64
C VAL A 124 10.20 4.44 -23.19
N ALA A 125 9.28 4.71 -24.12
CA ALA A 125 8.00 5.33 -23.82
C ALA A 125 7.16 4.51 -22.81
N ILE A 126 7.14 3.19 -22.99
CA ILE A 126 6.38 2.27 -22.13
C ILE A 126 7.04 2.17 -20.74
N LEU A 127 8.37 2.03 -20.68
CA LEU A 127 9.12 2.00 -19.42
C LEU A 127 9.00 3.31 -18.64
N HIS A 128 9.12 4.45 -19.31
CA HIS A 128 9.01 5.79 -18.70
C HIS A 128 7.63 5.99 -18.05
N CYS A 129 6.57 5.47 -18.67
CA CYS A 129 5.22 5.48 -18.09
C CYS A 129 5.08 4.48 -16.93
N GLY A 130 5.65 3.28 -17.06
CA GLY A 130 5.48 2.18 -16.12
C GLY A 130 6.35 2.23 -14.86
N SER A 131 7.47 2.95 -14.87
CA SER A 131 8.46 2.95 -13.79
C SER A 131 9.01 4.35 -13.51
N LEU A 132 9.02 4.73 -12.23
CA LEU A 132 9.65 5.98 -11.79
C LEU A 132 11.17 5.92 -11.93
N TYR A 133 11.78 4.76 -11.66
CA TYR A 133 13.20 4.54 -11.86
C TYR A 133 13.61 4.82 -13.31
N PHE A 134 13.01 4.14 -14.29
CA PHE A 134 13.34 4.34 -15.70
C PHE A 134 13.03 5.77 -16.16
N ARG A 135 11.95 6.37 -15.66
CA ARG A 135 11.64 7.78 -15.90
C ARG A 135 12.75 8.74 -15.45
N ILE A 136 13.36 8.48 -14.29
CA ILE A 136 14.45 9.30 -13.76
C ILE A 136 15.75 8.97 -14.51
N ALA A 137 16.09 7.70 -14.64
CA ALA A 137 17.31 7.22 -15.30
C ALA A 137 17.41 7.75 -16.73
N MET A 138 16.33 7.72 -17.50
CA MET A 138 16.29 8.17 -18.90
C MET A 138 16.31 9.70 -19.06
N LYS A 139 16.00 10.47 -18.00
CA LYS A 139 16.10 11.94 -18.01
C LYS A 139 17.51 12.42 -17.74
N GLN A 140 18.34 11.61 -17.12
CA GLN A 140 19.73 11.94 -16.87
C GLN A 140 20.56 11.57 -18.11
N LYS A 141 21.50 12.43 -18.51
CA LYS A 141 22.40 12.20 -19.67
C LYS A 141 23.48 11.18 -19.32
N TRP A 142 23.08 9.95 -19.05
CA TRP A 142 23.97 8.84 -18.77
C TRP A 142 24.49 8.23 -20.08
N LYS A 143 25.69 7.63 -20.07
CA LYS A 143 26.32 7.05 -21.26
C LYS A 143 25.50 5.87 -21.81
N GLU A 144 24.76 5.20 -20.94
CA GLU A 144 23.84 4.10 -21.20
C GLU A 144 22.66 4.54 -22.09
N THR A 145 22.18 5.79 -21.92
CA THR A 145 21.12 6.39 -22.75
C THR A 145 21.62 6.68 -24.17
N GLU A 146 22.91 6.97 -24.34
CA GLU A 146 23.53 7.23 -25.65
C GLU A 146 23.73 5.95 -26.46
N ASN A 147 24.07 4.85 -25.78
CA ASN A 147 24.25 3.52 -26.40
C ASN A 147 22.95 2.71 -26.52
N LYS A 148 21.81 3.22 -26.03
CA LYS A 148 20.50 2.53 -25.99
C LYS A 148 20.56 1.14 -25.34
N ARG A 149 21.46 0.98 -24.37
CA ARG A 149 21.72 -0.28 -23.67
C ARG A 149 21.91 -0.03 -22.19
N PHE A 150 21.12 -0.73 -21.37
CA PHE A 150 21.18 -0.66 -19.91
C PHE A 150 21.47 -2.04 -19.33
N GLU A 151 22.55 -2.15 -18.58
CA GLU A 151 22.89 -3.34 -17.80
C GLU A 151 22.30 -3.20 -16.40
N LEU A 152 21.62 -4.26 -15.94
CA LEU A 152 20.89 -4.29 -14.67
C LEU A 152 21.35 -5.49 -13.84
N ASP A 153 21.43 -5.31 -12.53
CA ASP A 153 21.91 -6.35 -11.61
C ASP A 153 20.88 -7.49 -11.39
N ASP A 154 19.61 -7.27 -11.73
CA ASP A 154 18.55 -8.27 -11.59
C ASP A 154 18.69 -9.39 -12.63
N ASP A 155 18.31 -10.62 -12.24
CA ASP A 155 18.29 -11.78 -13.14
C ASP A 155 17.17 -11.69 -14.21
N SER A 156 17.30 -12.52 -15.25
CA SER A 156 16.34 -12.52 -16.36
C SER A 156 14.91 -12.86 -15.94
N ALA A 157 14.71 -13.72 -14.94
CA ALA A 157 13.38 -14.10 -14.47
C ALA A 157 12.67 -12.93 -13.78
N THR A 158 13.41 -12.16 -12.98
CA THR A 158 12.94 -10.99 -12.25
C THR A 158 12.65 -9.83 -13.20
N LEU A 159 13.58 -9.53 -14.11
CA LEU A 159 13.35 -8.52 -15.14
C LEU A 159 12.17 -8.86 -16.04
N LYS A 160 12.06 -10.10 -16.50
CA LYS A 160 10.93 -10.55 -17.30
C LYS A 160 9.60 -10.31 -16.59
N ALA A 161 9.51 -10.66 -15.31
CA ALA A 161 8.31 -10.44 -14.51
C ALA A 161 7.95 -8.94 -14.38
N ILE A 162 8.93 -8.08 -14.16
CA ILE A 162 8.72 -6.62 -14.10
C ILE A 162 8.23 -6.09 -15.45
N LEU A 163 8.88 -6.50 -16.54
CA LEU A 163 8.52 -6.09 -17.89
C LEU A 163 7.12 -6.58 -18.25
N GLU A 164 6.80 -7.85 -17.98
CA GLU A 164 5.46 -8.39 -18.18
C GLU A 164 4.41 -7.61 -17.39
N TYR A 165 4.72 -7.15 -16.18
CA TYR A 165 3.81 -6.26 -15.46
C TYR A 165 3.69 -4.88 -16.11
N ILE A 166 4.79 -4.25 -16.52
CA ILE A 166 4.78 -2.92 -17.16
C ILE A 166 3.97 -2.97 -18.47
N TYR A 167 4.17 -4.00 -19.29
CA TYR A 167 3.54 -4.13 -20.61
C TYR A 167 2.15 -4.74 -20.56
N SER A 168 1.87 -5.62 -19.60
CA SER A 168 0.65 -6.40 -19.61
C SER A 168 -0.15 -6.33 -18.31
N GLN A 169 0.27 -5.59 -17.29
CA GLN A 169 -0.34 -5.62 -15.94
C GLN A 169 -0.71 -7.06 -15.51
N GLY A 170 0.20 -8.00 -15.78
CA GLY A 170 0.01 -9.45 -15.72
C GLY A 170 0.46 -10.08 -14.40
N GLN A 171 -0.01 -11.31 -14.16
CA GLN A 171 0.35 -12.10 -12.99
C GLN A 171 1.80 -12.57 -13.06
N CYS A 172 2.44 -12.64 -11.92
CA CYS A 172 3.89 -12.60 -11.78
C CYS A 172 4.32 -13.74 -10.83
N TYR A 173 5.38 -14.49 -11.20
CA TYR A 173 5.68 -15.84 -10.68
C TYR A 173 6.52 -15.92 -9.38
N SER A 174 6.87 -14.81 -8.75
CA SER A 174 7.45 -14.80 -7.39
C SER A 174 7.10 -13.50 -6.68
N HIS A 175 6.02 -13.50 -5.90
CA HIS A 175 5.47 -12.27 -5.34
C HIS A 175 6.43 -11.51 -4.38
N ALA A 176 7.40 -12.19 -3.77
CA ALA A 176 8.39 -11.54 -2.91
C ALA A 176 9.50 -10.85 -3.73
N ALA A 177 10.17 -11.55 -4.65
CA ALA A 177 11.19 -10.95 -5.51
C ALA A 177 10.62 -9.78 -6.32
N ILE A 178 9.41 -9.94 -6.82
CA ILE A 178 8.71 -8.92 -7.63
C ILE A 178 8.27 -7.75 -6.76
N TYR A 179 8.04 -7.94 -5.46
CA TYR A 179 7.81 -6.82 -4.55
C TYR A 179 9.07 -5.96 -4.39
N PHE A 180 10.23 -6.58 -4.14
CA PHE A 180 11.49 -5.84 -3.96
C PHE A 180 11.89 -5.11 -5.23
N ALA A 181 11.81 -5.80 -6.37
CA ALA A 181 12.07 -5.18 -7.65
C ALA A 181 11.05 -4.07 -7.96
N ALA A 182 9.75 -4.27 -7.69
CA ALA A 182 8.77 -3.20 -7.85
C ALA A 182 9.04 -1.98 -6.96
N ASP A 183 9.61 -2.16 -5.76
CA ASP A 183 10.03 -1.03 -4.92
C ASP A 183 11.23 -0.31 -5.53
N PHE A 184 12.27 -1.07 -5.92
CA PHE A 184 13.47 -0.55 -6.57
C PHE A 184 13.14 0.26 -7.84
N TYR A 185 12.32 -0.30 -8.73
CA TYR A 185 11.90 0.36 -9.96
C TYR A 185 10.80 1.42 -9.76
N GLY A 186 10.32 1.63 -8.53
CA GLY A 186 9.29 2.61 -8.22
C GLY A 186 7.93 2.33 -8.87
N ILE A 187 7.55 1.06 -8.99
CA ILE A 187 6.29 0.59 -9.62
C ILE A 187 5.26 0.32 -8.52
N SER A 188 4.65 1.38 -7.98
CA SER A 188 3.78 1.28 -6.79
C SER A 188 2.58 0.33 -6.95
N GLY A 189 2.03 0.21 -8.16
CA GLY A 189 0.94 -0.72 -8.45
C GLY A 189 1.36 -2.18 -8.30
N LEU A 190 2.54 -2.53 -8.84
CA LEU A 190 3.10 -3.88 -8.76
C LEU A 190 3.52 -4.20 -7.32
N LYS A 191 4.13 -3.24 -6.62
CA LYS A 191 4.47 -3.36 -5.20
C LYS A 191 3.24 -3.77 -4.37
N LYS A 192 2.12 -3.04 -4.51
CA LYS A 192 0.87 -3.36 -3.81
C LYS A 192 0.25 -4.69 -4.26
N PHE A 193 0.29 -5.01 -5.55
CA PHE A 193 -0.26 -6.26 -6.07
C PHE A 193 0.52 -7.47 -5.56
N SER A 194 1.84 -7.45 -5.69
CA SER A 194 2.76 -8.49 -5.22
C SER A 194 2.65 -8.69 -3.71
N GLN A 195 2.57 -7.62 -2.93
CA GLN A 195 2.33 -7.71 -1.48
C GLN A 195 1.02 -8.46 -1.18
N ARG A 196 -0.10 -8.07 -1.79
CA ARG A 196 -1.40 -8.72 -1.54
C ARG A 196 -1.41 -10.20 -1.94
N GLN A 197 -0.76 -10.55 -3.05
CA GLN A 197 -0.70 -11.93 -3.51
C GLN A 197 0.22 -12.77 -2.60
N PHE A 198 1.39 -12.24 -2.21
CA PHE A 198 2.29 -12.90 -1.27
C PHE A 198 1.60 -13.22 0.06
N LEU A 199 0.98 -12.20 0.68
CA LEU A 199 0.26 -12.37 1.95
C LEU A 199 -0.96 -13.27 1.79
N GLY A 200 -1.68 -13.15 0.67
CA GLY A 200 -2.81 -14.04 0.38
C GLY A 200 -2.42 -15.51 0.24
N LEU A 201 -1.22 -15.82 -0.28
CA LEU A 201 -0.73 -17.20 -0.36
C LEU A 201 -0.31 -17.74 1.00
N VAL A 202 0.36 -16.91 1.80
CA VAL A 202 0.89 -17.30 3.11
C VAL A 202 -0.20 -17.42 4.18
N GLU A 203 -1.15 -16.47 4.23
CA GLU A 203 -2.15 -16.40 5.30
C GLU A 203 -3.38 -17.30 5.07
N LYS A 204 -3.79 -17.53 3.81
CA LYS A 204 -5.11 -18.12 3.53
C LYS A 204 -5.11 -19.61 3.25
N LYS A 205 -3.94 -20.23 3.08
CA LYS A 205 -3.83 -21.65 2.70
C LYS A 205 -2.72 -22.33 3.51
N PRO A 206 -3.03 -23.41 4.26
CA PRO A 206 -2.01 -24.21 4.95
C PRO A 206 -0.94 -24.73 3.98
N GLU A 207 -1.35 -25.21 2.81
CA GLU A 207 -0.45 -25.66 1.73
C GLU A 207 0.40 -24.53 1.10
N GLY A 208 -0.04 -23.27 1.28
CA GLY A 208 0.68 -22.09 0.82
C GLY A 208 1.89 -21.81 1.68
N TRP A 209 1.82 -22.10 2.98
CA TRP A 209 2.93 -22.02 3.91
C TRP A 209 4.04 -23.01 3.55
N ASP A 210 3.73 -24.29 3.34
CA ASP A 210 4.75 -25.32 3.03
C ASP A 210 5.58 -25.00 1.78
N LYS A 211 4.95 -24.38 0.78
CA LYS A 211 5.62 -23.91 -0.44
C LYS A 211 6.44 -22.65 -0.20
N ALA A 212 5.90 -21.70 0.57
CA ALA A 212 6.59 -20.47 0.93
C ALA A 212 7.81 -20.75 1.84
N MET A 213 7.70 -21.72 2.74
CA MET A 213 8.71 -22.11 3.72
C MET A 213 10.01 -22.55 3.04
N LYS A 214 9.92 -23.34 1.96
CA LYS A 214 11.09 -23.74 1.16
C LYS A 214 11.79 -22.57 0.46
N ALA A 215 11.06 -21.52 0.13
CA ALA A 215 11.59 -20.31 -0.50
C ALA A 215 11.91 -19.20 0.52
N TRP A 216 11.59 -19.41 1.80
CA TRP A 216 11.65 -18.38 2.85
C TRP A 216 13.06 -17.82 3.07
N PRO A 217 14.13 -18.63 3.10
CA PRO A 217 15.48 -18.11 3.21
C PRO A 217 15.85 -17.16 2.06
N THR A 218 15.45 -17.50 0.83
CA THR A 218 15.66 -16.64 -0.34
C THR A 218 14.89 -15.33 -0.24
N VAL A 219 13.66 -15.36 0.27
CA VAL A 219 12.85 -14.15 0.50
C VAL A 219 13.49 -13.23 1.54
N VAL A 220 13.97 -13.78 2.65
CA VAL A 220 14.62 -13.02 3.72
C VAL A 220 15.96 -12.45 3.23
N ARG A 221 16.77 -13.23 2.50
CA ARG A 221 18.03 -12.73 1.92
C ARG A 221 17.78 -11.55 0.98
N ALA A 222 16.89 -11.70 0.00
CA ALA A 222 16.53 -10.63 -0.91
C ALA A 222 16.01 -9.38 -0.18
N MET A 223 15.29 -9.56 0.93
CA MET A 223 14.80 -8.43 1.74
C MET A 223 15.91 -7.61 2.40
N TYR A 224 17.00 -8.25 2.81
CA TYR A 224 18.09 -7.62 3.57
C TYR A 224 19.34 -7.32 2.73
N GLU A 225 19.49 -7.93 1.55
CA GLU A 225 20.54 -7.60 0.58
C GLU A 225 20.32 -6.21 -0.06
N HIS A 226 19.05 -5.86 -0.32
CA HIS A 226 18.70 -4.55 -0.84
C HIS A 226 18.39 -3.61 0.32
N ASP A 227 19.35 -2.76 0.69
CA ASP A 227 19.28 -1.75 1.76
C ASP A 227 18.29 -0.61 1.41
N VAL A 228 17.03 -0.98 1.13
CA VAL A 228 15.97 -0.08 0.64
C VAL A 228 15.22 0.50 1.84
N PRO A 229 15.29 1.83 2.08
CA PRO A 229 14.71 2.46 3.27
C PRO A 229 13.17 2.36 3.37
N THR A 230 12.48 2.05 2.26
CA THR A 230 11.02 2.09 2.08
C THR A 230 10.28 0.76 2.28
N THR A 231 10.97 -0.31 2.70
CA THR A 231 10.39 -1.66 2.81
C THR A 231 9.74 -1.97 4.17
N THR A 232 9.47 -0.96 5.02
CA THR A 232 8.99 -1.17 6.39
C THR A 232 7.71 -1.98 6.50
N SER A 233 6.76 -1.86 5.55
CA SER A 233 5.47 -2.57 5.61
C SER A 233 5.61 -4.08 5.37
N LEU A 234 6.21 -4.52 4.25
CA LEU A 234 6.39 -5.95 3.99
C LEU A 234 7.42 -6.56 4.94
N LYS A 235 8.46 -5.80 5.33
CA LYS A 235 9.45 -6.26 6.31
C LYS A 235 8.80 -6.60 7.64
N ASN A 236 7.97 -5.71 8.18
CA ASN A 236 7.23 -5.97 9.41
C ASN A 236 6.29 -7.17 9.27
N GLU A 237 5.71 -7.35 8.09
CA GLU A 237 4.80 -8.45 7.79
C GLU A 237 5.52 -9.80 7.70
N ILE A 238 6.67 -9.85 7.03
CA ILE A 238 7.53 -11.05 6.98
C ILE A 238 8.05 -11.38 8.37
N LEU A 239 8.48 -10.38 9.16
CA LEU A 239 8.88 -10.60 10.55
C LEU A 239 7.72 -11.15 11.40
N ARG A 240 6.51 -10.61 11.19
CA ARG A 240 5.28 -11.10 11.86
C ARG A 240 5.01 -12.57 11.52
N LEU A 241 5.02 -12.91 10.23
CA LEU A 241 4.77 -14.26 9.74
C LEU A 241 5.87 -15.25 10.17
N THR A 242 7.13 -14.84 10.13
CA THR A 242 8.26 -15.64 10.63
C THR A 242 8.06 -15.95 12.11
N TRP A 243 7.65 -14.98 12.91
CA TRP A 243 7.36 -15.18 14.33
C TRP A 243 6.17 -16.11 14.56
N ASP A 244 5.07 -15.87 13.85
CA ASP A 244 3.82 -16.65 14.00
C ASP A 244 4.02 -18.13 13.63
N HIS A 245 5.03 -18.44 12.81
CA HIS A 245 5.40 -19.80 12.39
C HIS A 245 6.79 -20.24 12.88
N LEU A 246 7.33 -19.60 13.91
CA LEU A 246 8.71 -19.82 14.36
C LEU A 246 8.99 -21.29 14.69
N ALA A 247 8.06 -21.96 15.38
CA ALA A 247 8.21 -23.37 15.75
C ALA A 247 8.37 -24.31 14.53
N ALA A 248 7.64 -24.03 13.43
CA ALA A 248 7.77 -24.80 12.20
C ALA A 248 9.07 -24.49 11.44
N LEU A 249 9.54 -23.22 11.52
CA LEU A 249 10.80 -22.80 10.89
C LEU A 249 12.04 -23.32 11.64
N GLU A 250 11.97 -23.47 12.96
CA GLU A 250 13.06 -24.05 13.77
C GLU A 250 13.32 -25.53 13.44
N GLU A 251 12.29 -26.26 13.00
CA GLU A 251 12.40 -27.66 12.57
C GLU A 251 13.01 -27.81 11.15
N GLU A 252 13.02 -26.74 10.36
CA GLU A 252 13.54 -26.75 8.98
C GLU A 252 15.07 -26.66 8.94
N GLN A 253 15.67 -27.54 8.13
CA GLN A 253 17.11 -27.51 7.89
C GLN A 253 17.48 -26.26 7.09
N GLY A 254 18.08 -25.28 7.76
CA GLY A 254 18.62 -24.06 7.15
C GLY A 254 18.13 -22.77 7.77
N PHE A 255 17.08 -22.79 8.61
CA PHE A 255 16.62 -21.58 9.30
C PHE A 255 17.66 -21.03 10.28
N GLN A 256 18.34 -21.91 11.02
CA GLN A 256 19.45 -21.49 11.89
C GLN A 256 20.59 -20.85 11.09
N GLY A 257 20.95 -21.43 9.94
CA GLY A 257 21.94 -20.86 9.04
C GLY A 257 21.54 -19.48 8.52
N LEU A 258 20.26 -19.29 8.21
CA LEU A 258 19.72 -17.98 7.79
C LEU A 258 19.88 -16.90 8.86
N LEU A 259 19.66 -17.23 10.14
CA LEU A 259 19.83 -16.30 11.26
C LEU A 259 21.30 -15.88 11.44
N ASP A 260 22.23 -16.80 11.17
CA ASP A 260 23.67 -16.54 11.23
C ASP A 260 24.16 -15.73 10.02
N GLU A 261 23.64 -16.06 8.82
CA GLU A 261 23.98 -15.41 7.55
C GLU A 261 23.46 -13.97 7.44
N VAL A 262 22.31 -13.67 8.06
CA VAL A 262 21.66 -12.35 7.97
C VAL A 262 21.50 -11.71 9.36
N PRO A 263 22.57 -11.13 9.94
CA PRO A 263 22.53 -10.59 11.32
C PRO A 263 21.47 -9.49 11.54
N ALA A 264 21.18 -8.71 10.50
CA ALA A 264 20.14 -7.66 10.55
C ALA A 264 18.73 -8.25 10.73
N PHE A 265 18.47 -9.42 10.12
CA PHE A 265 17.22 -10.15 10.31
C PHE A 265 17.09 -10.67 11.73
N SER A 266 18.13 -11.30 12.25
CA SER A 266 18.19 -11.77 13.63
C SER A 266 17.95 -10.63 14.62
N SER A 267 18.61 -9.50 14.43
CA SER A 267 18.39 -8.29 15.26
C SER A 267 16.93 -7.84 15.28
N ASP A 268 16.27 -7.82 14.12
CA ASP A 268 14.87 -7.39 14.02
C ASP A 268 13.90 -8.44 14.60
N MET A 269 14.18 -9.73 14.46
CA MET A 269 13.44 -10.80 15.13
C MET A 269 13.55 -10.68 16.65
N PHE A 270 14.74 -10.40 17.20
CA PHE A 270 14.92 -10.14 18.63
C PHE A 270 14.17 -8.89 19.11
N LYS A 271 14.15 -7.81 18.32
CA LYS A 271 13.36 -6.61 18.64
C LYS A 271 11.87 -6.92 18.65
N LEU A 272 11.38 -7.70 17.68
CA LEU A 272 9.98 -8.12 17.61
C LEU A 272 9.61 -9.00 18.81
N ALA A 273 10.45 -9.97 19.17
CA ALA A 273 10.29 -10.82 20.35
C ALA A 273 10.13 -9.99 21.63
N ARG A 274 11.02 -9.00 21.82
CA ARG A 274 10.98 -8.09 22.96
C ARG A 274 9.69 -7.26 22.97
N ALA A 275 9.27 -6.74 21.81
CA ALA A 275 8.04 -5.95 21.69
C ALA A 275 6.75 -6.77 21.90
N ARG A 276 6.76 -8.06 21.53
CA ARG A 276 5.62 -8.97 21.76
C ARG A 276 5.54 -9.45 23.20
N ARG A 277 6.67 -9.75 23.84
CA ARG A 277 6.73 -10.08 25.28
C ARG A 277 6.22 -8.93 26.17
N VAL A 278 6.46 -7.69 25.76
CA VAL A 278 5.84 -6.50 26.40
C VAL A 278 4.33 -6.45 26.17
N ARG A 279 3.83 -6.89 25.00
CA ARG A 279 2.41 -6.94 24.65
C ARG A 279 1.64 -8.08 25.34
N GLU A 280 2.24 -9.25 25.55
CA GLU A 280 1.60 -10.33 26.33
C GLU A 280 1.38 -9.89 27.78
N ASN A 281 2.39 -9.26 28.39
CA ASN A 281 2.24 -8.60 29.70
C ASN A 281 1.20 -7.46 29.68
N LEU A 282 1.00 -6.79 28.54
CA LEU A 282 -0.03 -5.78 28.35
C LEU A 282 -1.42 -6.40 28.15
N CYS A 283 -1.54 -7.57 27.51
CA CYS A 283 -2.78 -8.32 27.32
C CYS A 283 -3.28 -8.91 28.63
N ASP A 284 -2.39 -9.37 29.52
CA ASP A 284 -2.74 -9.76 30.88
C ASP A 284 -3.23 -8.54 31.69
N PHE A 285 -2.57 -7.38 31.53
CA PHE A 285 -2.98 -6.11 32.14
C PHE A 285 -4.33 -5.58 31.62
N ILE A 286 -4.56 -5.66 30.31
CA ILE A 286 -5.82 -5.27 29.65
C ILE A 286 -6.93 -6.26 30.03
N SER A 287 -6.68 -7.57 30.04
CA SER A 287 -7.67 -8.57 30.46
C SER A 287 -8.07 -8.40 31.93
N MET A 288 -7.14 -7.96 32.77
CA MET A 288 -7.39 -7.63 34.17
C MET A 288 -8.18 -6.32 34.35
N LEU A 289 -7.87 -5.27 33.57
CA LEU A 289 -8.65 -4.02 33.53
C LEU A 289 -10.08 -4.25 33.03
N PHE A 290 -10.25 -5.04 31.95
CA PHE A 290 -11.58 -5.37 31.42
C PHE A 290 -12.38 -6.29 32.36
N ASN A 291 -11.76 -7.18 33.14
CA ASN A 291 -12.49 -8.00 34.12
C ASN A 291 -12.92 -7.24 35.39
N LEU A 292 -12.26 -6.13 35.74
CA LEU A 292 -12.63 -5.30 36.90
C LEU A 292 -13.69 -4.23 36.56
N GLU A 293 -13.64 -3.62 35.36
CA GLU A 293 -14.60 -2.56 34.98
C GLU A 293 -15.78 -3.05 34.14
N TRP A 294 -15.70 -4.21 33.45
CA TRP A 294 -16.78 -4.70 32.59
C TRP A 294 -17.78 -5.60 33.33
N LYS A 295 -18.25 -5.15 34.51
CA LYS A 295 -19.48 -5.71 35.11
C LYS A 295 -20.76 -4.96 34.71
N VAL A 296 -20.69 -3.80 34.05
CA VAL A 296 -21.83 -3.18 33.34
C VAL A 296 -21.31 -2.21 32.26
N SER A 297 -21.51 -2.51 30.97
CA SER A 297 -21.80 -1.53 29.87
C SER A 297 -21.35 -2.02 28.47
N GLU A 298 -22.30 -2.27 27.57
CA GLU A 298 -22.07 -2.55 26.14
C GLU A 298 -21.98 -1.25 25.32
N ASN A 299 -20.79 -0.70 25.10
CA ASN A 299 -20.59 0.32 24.05
C ASN A 299 -19.12 0.47 23.60
N ILE A 300 -18.89 0.59 22.28
CA ILE A 300 -17.57 0.46 21.61
C ILE A 300 -16.72 1.76 21.71
N ASN A 301 -17.23 2.80 22.38
CA ASN A 301 -16.50 4.04 22.69
C ASN A 301 -16.22 4.18 24.21
N ALA A 302 -15.95 3.08 24.90
CA ALA A 302 -15.75 3.08 26.34
C ALA A 302 -14.48 3.85 26.74
N VAL A 303 -14.67 5.01 27.37
CA VAL A 303 -13.62 5.70 28.13
C VAL A 303 -13.53 5.02 29.49
N ALA A 304 -12.49 4.21 29.68
CA ALA A 304 -12.16 3.64 31.00
C ALA A 304 -11.79 4.80 31.92
N THR A 305 -12.56 4.97 33.00
CA THR A 305 -12.38 6.08 33.93
C THR A 305 -11.59 5.55 35.12
N ILE A 306 -10.28 5.76 35.08
CA ILE A 306 -9.42 5.48 36.25
C ILE A 306 -9.99 6.30 37.41
N ASP A 307 -10.19 5.65 38.56
CA ASP A 307 -10.77 6.27 39.75
C ASP A 307 -10.14 7.65 40.00
N ALA A 308 -11.01 8.68 40.06
CA ALA A 308 -10.64 10.08 40.23
C ALA A 308 -9.92 10.36 41.55
N SER A 309 -9.90 9.40 42.47
CA SER A 309 -9.12 9.44 43.70
C SER A 309 -7.60 9.45 43.47
N TYR A 310 -7.12 8.97 42.31
CA TYR A 310 -5.69 8.92 42.00
C TYR A 310 -5.20 10.19 41.30
N SER A 311 -4.05 10.71 41.75
CA SER A 311 -3.45 11.87 41.10
C SER A 311 -2.99 11.55 39.68
N SER A 312 -3.12 12.52 38.77
CA SER A 312 -2.65 12.40 37.39
C SER A 312 -1.16 12.04 37.28
N LYS A 313 -0.36 12.41 38.28
CA LYS A 313 1.06 12.05 38.38
C LYS A 313 1.27 10.56 38.65
N VAL A 314 0.49 9.97 39.56
CA VAL A 314 0.52 8.53 39.86
C VAL A 314 0.08 7.75 38.63
N THR A 315 -1.02 8.17 38.00
CA THR A 315 -1.51 7.53 36.76
C THR A 315 -0.48 7.60 35.63
N LYS A 316 0.13 8.77 35.42
CA LYS A 316 1.17 8.92 34.40
C LYS A 316 2.38 8.04 34.71
N ALA A 317 2.87 8.04 35.95
CA ALA A 317 4.01 7.21 36.34
C ALA A 317 3.71 5.72 36.20
N MET A 318 2.47 5.28 36.50
CA MET A 318 2.04 3.91 36.23
C MET A 318 2.13 3.59 34.73
N LEU A 319 1.62 4.48 33.86
CA LEU A 319 1.71 4.31 32.41
C LEU A 319 3.17 4.31 31.93
N ASP A 320 3.99 5.24 32.40
CA ASP A 320 5.41 5.30 32.07
C ASP A 320 6.14 4.01 32.47
N PHE A 321 5.81 3.44 33.63
CA PHE A 321 6.31 2.12 34.04
C PHE A 321 5.85 1.01 33.10
N ILE A 322 4.57 0.97 32.75
CA ILE A 322 4.00 -0.05 31.86
C ILE A 322 4.68 -0.01 30.50
N TYR A 323 4.89 1.19 29.93
CA TYR A 323 5.46 1.32 28.59
C TYR A 323 6.99 1.18 28.57
N THR A 324 7.68 1.57 29.63
CA THR A 324 9.15 1.72 29.59
C THR A 324 9.89 0.86 30.61
N GLY A 325 9.18 0.18 31.51
CA GLY A 325 9.72 -0.62 32.62
C GLY A 325 10.28 0.20 33.78
N SER A 326 10.13 1.53 33.77
CA SER A 326 10.59 2.42 34.84
C SER A 326 9.86 3.76 34.78
N TYR A 327 9.47 4.31 35.93
CA TYR A 327 8.82 5.63 35.98
C TYR A 327 9.73 6.74 36.55
N ALA A 328 11.00 6.43 36.80
CA ALA A 328 11.89 7.30 37.58
C ALA A 328 13.16 7.75 36.84
N LYS A 329 13.28 7.49 35.53
CA LYS A 329 14.54 7.74 34.78
C LYS A 329 15.03 9.19 34.77
N ASP A 330 14.14 10.16 35.01
CA ASP A 330 14.46 11.60 34.95
C ASP A 330 14.30 12.35 36.27
N VAL A 331 14.01 11.67 37.39
CA VAL A 331 13.75 12.35 38.67
C VAL A 331 15.06 12.74 39.34
N LYS A 332 15.60 13.92 39.01
CA LYS A 332 16.79 14.51 39.66
C LYS A 332 16.61 14.81 41.17
N ASN A 333 15.41 14.59 41.71
CA ASN A 333 15.03 14.92 43.08
C ASN A 333 14.65 13.67 43.90
N TYR A 334 15.53 12.67 43.93
CA TYR A 334 15.40 11.58 44.90
C TYR A 334 15.46 12.15 46.34
N GLY A 335 14.45 11.85 47.16
CA GLY A 335 14.39 12.33 48.56
C GLY A 335 13.48 13.52 48.86
N CYS A 336 12.65 13.99 47.91
CA CYS A 336 11.62 14.98 48.23
C CYS A 336 10.30 14.32 48.67
N PRO A 337 9.49 15.00 49.53
CA PRO A 337 8.18 14.53 49.98
C PRO A 337 7.27 14.02 48.85
N GLU A 338 7.30 14.69 47.71
CA GLU A 338 6.47 14.39 46.55
C GLU A 338 6.85 13.06 45.89
N SER A 339 8.13 12.64 45.99
CA SER A 339 8.58 11.34 45.50
C SER A 339 8.05 10.20 46.37
N LEU A 340 8.03 10.39 47.70
CA LEU A 340 7.47 9.39 48.63
C LEU A 340 5.98 9.20 48.40
N GLN A 341 5.22 10.29 48.28
CA GLN A 341 3.79 10.24 47.98
C GLN A 341 3.52 9.57 46.62
N LEU A 342 4.39 9.80 45.63
CA LEU A 342 4.30 9.13 44.34
C LEU A 342 4.51 7.61 44.48
N HIS A 343 5.54 7.15 45.20
CA HIS A 343 5.80 5.71 45.39
C HIS A 343 4.68 5.02 46.17
N ILE A 344 4.16 5.65 47.23
CA ILE A 344 3.00 5.12 47.97
C ILE A 344 1.77 5.06 47.07
N GLY A 345 1.49 6.13 46.32
CA GLY A 345 0.38 6.16 45.37
C GLY A 345 0.50 5.07 44.30
N LEU A 346 1.73 4.80 43.83
CA LEU A 346 2.00 3.73 42.88
C LEU A 346 1.90 2.33 43.48
N GLN A 347 2.21 2.16 44.77
CA GLN A 347 1.96 0.90 45.46
C GLN A 347 0.45 0.65 45.59
N VAL A 348 -0.32 1.66 46.02
CA VAL A 348 -1.77 1.53 46.19
C VAL A 348 -2.45 1.26 44.85
N ILE A 349 -2.07 1.96 43.78
CA ILE A 349 -2.64 1.73 42.45
C ILE A 349 -2.19 0.37 41.90
N ALA A 350 -0.95 -0.05 42.16
CA ALA A 350 -0.47 -1.37 41.77
C ALA A 350 -1.23 -2.49 42.49
N ASP A 351 -1.54 -2.34 43.78
CA ASP A 351 -2.32 -3.33 44.52
C ASP A 351 -3.78 -3.34 44.06
N TYR A 352 -4.36 -2.16 43.84
CA TYR A 352 -5.74 -2.01 43.35
C TYR A 352 -5.94 -2.66 41.98
N TYR A 353 -5.04 -2.38 41.03
CA TYR A 353 -5.06 -3.00 39.70
C TYR A 353 -4.21 -4.27 39.62
N GLN A 354 -3.75 -4.84 40.74
CA GLN A 354 -2.93 -6.06 40.80
C GLN A 354 -1.69 -6.10 39.86
N VAL A 355 -1.05 -4.96 39.62
CA VAL A 355 0.21 -4.84 38.86
C VAL A 355 1.41 -5.14 39.76
N VAL A 356 1.62 -6.42 40.10
CA VAL A 356 2.61 -6.89 41.09
C VAL A 356 4.02 -6.31 40.87
N ASN A 357 4.46 -6.21 39.61
CA ASN A 357 5.80 -5.70 39.30
C ASN A 357 5.94 -4.20 39.53
N LEU A 358 4.86 -3.42 39.32
CA LEU A 358 4.86 -1.99 39.64
C LEU A 358 4.90 -1.80 41.15
N GLY A 359 4.14 -2.59 41.91
CA GLY A 359 4.15 -2.54 43.37
C GLY A 359 5.55 -2.85 43.91
N ARG A 360 6.13 -3.98 43.51
CA ARG A 360 7.50 -4.34 43.90
C ARG A 360 8.50 -3.22 43.56
N TYR A 361 8.45 -2.69 42.33
CA TYR A 361 9.34 -1.62 41.92
C TYR A 361 9.11 -0.32 42.71
N ALA A 362 7.86 0.01 43.06
CA ALA A 362 7.55 1.18 43.87
C ALA A 362 7.99 1.02 45.33
N GLN A 363 7.85 -0.17 45.89
CA GLN A 363 8.35 -0.51 47.22
C GLN A 363 9.87 -0.40 47.29
N GLU A 364 10.60 -0.96 46.32
CA GLU A 364 12.05 -0.85 46.25
C GLU A 364 12.50 0.63 46.22
N ARG A 365 11.87 1.45 45.37
CA ARG A 365 12.19 2.88 45.30
C ARG A 365 11.80 3.67 46.54
N PHE A 366 10.71 3.30 47.20
CA PHE A 366 10.33 3.90 48.48
C PHE A 366 11.39 3.60 49.56
N LEU A 367 11.84 2.35 49.63
CA LEU A 367 12.87 1.93 50.57
C LEU A 367 14.20 2.63 50.30
N ASP A 368 14.62 2.75 49.02
CA ASP A 368 15.81 3.50 48.62
C ASP A 368 15.79 4.94 49.19
N VAL A 369 14.61 5.58 49.16
CA VAL A 369 14.46 6.97 49.62
C VAL A 369 14.46 7.09 51.14
N VAL A 370 13.75 6.20 51.85
CA VAL A 370 13.63 6.26 53.32
C VAL A 370 14.92 5.83 54.02
N GLN A 371 15.69 4.91 53.43
CA GLN A 371 16.94 4.42 53.99
C GLN A 371 18.12 5.40 53.80
N ASP A 372 18.00 6.40 52.92
CA ASP A 372 19.03 7.42 52.76
C ASP A 372 18.98 8.44 53.92
N THR A 373 19.88 8.27 54.90
CA THR A 373 20.01 9.11 56.09
C THR A 373 20.24 10.59 55.76
N ARG A 374 20.74 10.91 54.57
CA ARG A 374 20.95 12.30 54.12
C ARG A 374 19.64 13.03 53.81
N ASN A 375 18.55 12.30 53.59
CA ASN A 375 17.23 12.85 53.28
C ASN A 375 16.28 12.85 54.48
N TRP A 376 16.71 12.40 55.66
CA TRP A 376 15.85 12.20 56.83
C TRP A 376 15.02 13.43 57.23
N ASP A 377 15.61 14.63 57.23
CA ASP A 377 14.88 15.86 57.56
C ASP A 377 13.80 16.24 56.54
N LYS A 378 13.93 15.77 55.29
CA LYS A 378 12.91 15.95 54.25
C LYS A 378 11.84 14.88 54.35
N VAL A 379 12.23 13.62 54.56
CA VAL A 379 11.32 12.49 54.81
C VAL A 379 10.44 12.77 56.03
N LYS A 380 11.00 13.34 57.10
CA LYS A 380 10.27 13.69 58.32
C LYS A 380 9.23 14.81 58.12
N LYS A 381 9.41 15.69 57.14
CA LYS A 381 8.49 16.80 56.83
C LYS A 381 7.39 16.41 55.84
N ALA A 382 7.63 15.34 55.08
CA ALA A 382 6.69 14.73 54.13
C ALA A 382 5.58 13.98 54.87
#